data_AF-A0A5N7CEH8-F1
#
_entry.id   AF-A0A5N7CEH8-F1
#
_cell.length_a   1.000
_cell.length_b   1.000
_cell.length_c   1.000
_cell.angle_alpha   90.00
_cell.angle_beta   90.00
_cell.angle_gamma   90.00
#
_symmetry.space_group_name_H-M   'P 1'
#
loop_
_entity.id
_entity.type
_entity.pdbx_description
1 polymer ?
#
loop_
_entity_poly.entity_id
_entity_poly.type
_entity_poly.pdbx_seq_one_letter_code
_entity_poly.pdbx_strand_id
1 'polypeptide(L)'
;MFIFRVTLWAVLALSSAVCYSTAGNNDQFSSDIDPGTFQSPSAVIRPRFRYWLPDPSVDERVVRDDIKSAADVGAGGVEYLPWYNAGGFLGPAPPKGRLKQAALEAHRDAGMVMDFAIGPNQGQGVPAAPTDEGLQWDLIPFSRPVPANGTSDGIIPGWGIGDLLVLISAEVVERTENSTASSTAQVPHTRLVLQESSLADRTADVSASGHISVTYPTSHRQRTYWLFAFYQRVTHAQNLIFTSNQTNTVVENGAYMVDHFSARGAETVIDFWEKYVLNENVKSLLAEVGNYAWEDSIEIESNISWSKSLPGLFEQKHGYSLIQYLPLIMFGNNNIGIQSAEPGAIQCVLDTPDEGVRSVNDFRDALVEGYSQYLQRLTEWAMIDLNLQMSAQPAYNFPMDMEATVPLVNAPECESLGFSDSIDGYGQFSGPAILAGKRIVSNEIGAVSLMDISPYLQTGLNEIVIVVPTIMWNYIRSIFDRIMMAGYPPLISITNPGHLPEPVDTGLNGTVHVVPYVKWQATL
;
A
#
# COMPACT_ATOMS: atom_id res chain seq x y z
N MET A 1 22.50 -77.63 -26.92
CA MET A 1 23.02 -76.28 -27.22
C MET A 1 21.93 -75.29 -26.86
N PHE A 2 21.94 -74.79 -25.63
CA PHE A 2 20.98 -73.80 -25.13
C PHE A 2 21.74 -72.48 -24.97
N ILE A 3 21.28 -71.44 -25.66
CA ILE A 3 21.84 -70.09 -25.58
C ILE A 3 20.99 -69.33 -24.56
N PHE A 4 21.58 -68.98 -23.42
CA PHE A 4 21.00 -68.03 -22.48
C PHE A 4 21.33 -66.61 -22.93
N ARG A 5 20.30 -65.79 -23.16
CA ARG A 5 20.42 -64.33 -23.27
C ARG A 5 20.29 -63.76 -21.87
N VAL A 6 21.35 -63.16 -21.36
CA VAL A 6 21.32 -62.31 -20.15
C VAL A 6 21.07 -60.87 -20.62
N THR A 7 19.95 -60.29 -20.20
CA THR A 7 19.65 -58.88 -20.42
C THR A 7 20.03 -58.12 -19.16
N LEU A 8 21.14 -57.36 -19.22
CA LEU A 8 21.52 -56.41 -18.17
C LEU A 8 20.50 -55.25 -18.17
N TRP A 9 19.73 -55.11 -17.10
CA TRP A 9 19.01 -53.87 -16.83
C TRP A 9 19.99 -52.88 -16.21
N ALA A 10 20.44 -51.92 -16.99
CA ALA A 10 21.09 -50.73 -16.46
C ALA A 10 20.01 -49.86 -15.80
N VAL A 11 20.03 -49.79 -14.47
CA VAL A 11 19.29 -48.75 -13.75
C VAL A 11 20.01 -47.44 -14.01
N LEU A 12 19.57 -46.68 -15.01
CA LEU A 12 19.88 -45.26 -15.09
C LEU A 12 19.15 -44.58 -13.94
N ALA A 13 19.88 -44.27 -12.88
CA ALA A 13 19.49 -43.20 -11.98
C ALA A 13 19.52 -41.90 -12.81
N LEU A 14 18.36 -41.50 -13.33
CA LEU A 14 18.12 -40.11 -13.72
C LEU A 14 18.18 -39.31 -12.42
N SER A 15 19.36 -38.83 -12.06
CA SER A 15 19.48 -37.63 -11.26
C SER A 15 18.87 -36.52 -12.12
N SER A 16 17.59 -36.21 -11.90
CA SER A 16 17.02 -34.92 -12.28
C SER A 16 17.87 -33.88 -11.57
N ALA A 17 18.84 -33.32 -12.28
CA ALA A 17 19.46 -32.08 -11.87
C ALA A 17 18.29 -31.08 -11.84
N VAL A 18 17.87 -30.70 -10.65
CA VAL A 18 17.05 -29.50 -10.47
C VAL A 18 17.93 -28.38 -10.97
N CYS A 19 17.71 -27.95 -12.22
CA CYS A 19 18.25 -26.69 -12.69
C CYS A 19 17.58 -25.62 -11.83
N TYR A 20 18.32 -25.11 -10.85
CA TYR A 20 17.94 -23.89 -10.17
C TYR A 20 18.04 -22.77 -11.21
N SER A 21 16.90 -22.42 -11.82
CA SER A 21 16.80 -21.19 -12.60
C SER A 21 16.76 -20.04 -11.59
N THR A 22 17.93 -19.50 -11.23
CA THR A 22 17.97 -18.20 -10.57
C THR A 22 17.26 -17.21 -11.48
N ALA A 23 16.28 -16.48 -10.97
CA ALA A 23 15.65 -15.41 -11.73
C ALA A 23 16.73 -14.36 -12.01
N GLY A 24 17.26 -14.31 -13.23
CA GLY A 24 18.10 -13.18 -13.63
C GLY A 24 17.32 -11.88 -13.38
N ASN A 25 18.00 -10.83 -12.94
CA ASN A 25 17.37 -9.53 -12.65
C ASN A 25 17.09 -8.70 -13.91
N ASN A 26 17.33 -9.26 -15.11
CA ASN A 26 16.93 -8.64 -16.36
C ASN A 26 15.41 -8.77 -16.54
N ASP A 27 14.71 -7.65 -16.37
CA ASP A 27 13.26 -7.53 -16.44
C ASP A 27 12.75 -7.30 -17.88
N GLN A 28 13.65 -7.23 -18.86
CA GLN A 28 13.30 -6.92 -20.25
C GLN A 28 12.79 -8.15 -21.02
N PHE A 29 11.97 -7.96 -22.06
CA PHE A 29 11.49 -9.05 -22.92
C PHE A 29 12.59 -9.97 -23.48
N SER A 30 13.79 -9.43 -23.69
CA SER A 30 14.97 -10.17 -24.17
C SER A 30 15.79 -10.81 -23.05
N SER A 31 15.23 -10.98 -21.85
CA SER A 31 15.95 -11.51 -20.70
C SER A 31 16.41 -12.95 -20.89
N ASP A 32 17.62 -13.23 -20.42
CA ASP A 32 18.21 -14.58 -20.38
C ASP A 32 17.71 -15.38 -19.15
N ILE A 33 16.38 -15.50 -19.01
CA ILE A 33 15.80 -16.46 -18.05
C ILE A 33 15.57 -17.81 -18.72
N ASP A 34 15.59 -18.90 -17.95
CA ASP A 34 15.12 -20.21 -18.41
C ASP A 34 13.62 -20.34 -18.13
N PRO A 35 12.73 -20.20 -19.14
CA PRO A 35 11.30 -20.34 -18.94
C PRO A 35 10.87 -21.82 -18.80
N GLY A 36 11.80 -22.77 -18.95
CA GLY A 36 11.48 -24.18 -19.11
C GLY A 36 10.85 -24.45 -20.48
N THR A 37 9.85 -25.34 -20.50
CA THR A 37 9.14 -25.72 -21.74
C THR A 37 7.64 -25.52 -21.57
N PHE A 38 6.89 -25.54 -22.67
CA PHE A 38 5.42 -25.46 -22.59
C PHE A 38 4.80 -26.59 -21.73
N GLN A 39 5.35 -27.80 -21.79
CA GLN A 39 4.88 -28.95 -21.01
C GLN A 39 5.36 -28.94 -19.56
N SER A 40 6.47 -28.25 -19.28
CA SER A 40 7.10 -28.17 -17.96
C SER A 40 7.70 -26.78 -17.78
N PRO A 41 6.86 -25.76 -17.51
CA PRO A 41 7.33 -24.40 -17.32
C PRO A 41 8.13 -24.28 -16.02
N SER A 42 9.15 -23.42 -16.02
CA SER A 42 9.97 -23.16 -14.84
C SER A 42 9.17 -22.48 -13.72
N ALA A 43 9.67 -22.54 -12.48
CA ALA A 43 9.02 -21.92 -11.33
C ALA A 43 8.80 -20.40 -11.51
N VAL A 44 9.74 -19.72 -12.16
CA VAL A 44 9.69 -18.26 -12.36
C VAL A 44 8.59 -17.78 -13.32
N ILE A 45 8.03 -18.68 -14.14
CA ILE A 45 6.93 -18.39 -15.08
C ILE A 45 5.56 -18.85 -14.54
N ARG A 46 5.53 -19.83 -13.63
CA ARG A 46 4.29 -20.38 -13.09
C ARG A 46 3.59 -19.35 -12.17
N PRO A 47 2.24 -19.38 -12.07
CA PRO A 47 1.50 -18.48 -11.19
C PRO A 47 1.90 -18.71 -9.73
N ARG A 48 1.69 -17.68 -8.92
CA ARG A 48 2.00 -17.67 -7.48
C ARG A 48 0.71 -17.46 -6.68
N PHE A 49 0.74 -17.86 -5.41
CA PHE A 49 -0.33 -17.53 -4.47
C PHE A 49 0.16 -16.48 -3.46
N ARG A 50 -0.67 -15.49 -3.15
CA ARG A 50 -0.43 -14.60 -2.02
C ARG A 50 -0.67 -15.37 -0.72
N TYR A 51 0.37 -15.48 0.11
CA TYR A 51 0.36 -16.25 1.35
C TYR A 51 0.34 -15.30 2.55
N TRP A 52 -0.89 -15.01 2.99
CA TRP A 52 -1.18 -14.17 4.14
C TRP A 52 -0.85 -14.91 5.43
N LEU A 53 0.32 -14.64 6.01
CA LEU A 53 0.74 -15.23 7.27
C LEU A 53 0.09 -14.45 8.43
N PRO A 54 -0.91 -15.03 9.13
CA PRO A 54 -1.76 -14.27 10.04
C PRO A 54 -1.08 -13.99 11.38
N ASP A 55 -0.06 -14.75 11.75
CA ASP A 55 0.59 -14.62 13.07
C ASP A 55 2.01 -15.19 13.04
N PRO A 56 2.99 -14.56 13.71
CA PRO A 56 4.38 -15.02 13.76
C PRO A 56 4.62 -16.27 14.63
N SER A 57 3.60 -16.76 15.35
CA SER A 57 3.64 -17.99 16.16
C SER A 57 3.11 -19.24 15.45
N VAL A 58 2.70 -19.12 14.18
CA VAL A 58 2.34 -20.28 13.35
C VAL A 58 3.47 -21.31 13.38
N ASP A 59 3.11 -22.60 13.45
CA ASP A 59 4.09 -23.69 13.44
C ASP A 59 4.85 -23.68 12.11
N GLU A 60 6.18 -23.66 12.19
CA GLU A 60 7.07 -23.71 11.04
C GLU A 60 6.73 -24.85 10.08
N ARG A 61 6.32 -26.01 10.61
CA ARG A 61 5.95 -27.15 9.80
C ARG A 61 4.71 -26.87 8.95
N VAL A 62 3.73 -26.14 9.46
CA VAL A 62 2.52 -25.77 8.71
C VAL A 62 2.90 -24.88 7.54
N VAL A 63 3.76 -23.87 7.76
CA VAL A 63 4.25 -23.00 6.68
C VAL A 63 4.95 -23.82 5.58
N ARG A 64 5.80 -24.79 5.97
CA ARG A 64 6.48 -25.68 5.02
C ARG A 64 5.48 -26.57 4.25
N ASP A 65 4.50 -27.14 4.95
CA ASP A 65 3.48 -28.02 4.37
C ASP A 65 2.55 -27.23 3.40
N ASP A 66 2.22 -25.97 3.71
CA ASP A 66 1.43 -25.08 2.85
C ASP A 66 2.19 -24.74 1.56
N ILE A 67 3.46 -24.32 1.68
CA ILE A 67 4.33 -24.01 0.53
C ILE A 67 4.48 -25.25 -0.36
N LYS A 68 4.71 -26.42 0.24
CA LYS A 68 4.75 -27.68 -0.51
C LYS A 68 3.42 -27.98 -1.20
N SER A 69 2.29 -27.75 -0.54
CA SER A 69 0.96 -27.98 -1.12
C SER A 69 0.71 -27.08 -2.33
N ALA A 70 1.20 -25.84 -2.31
CA ALA A 70 1.18 -24.96 -3.48
C ALA A 70 2.02 -25.53 -4.63
N ALA A 71 3.20 -26.10 -4.34
CA ALA A 71 4.03 -26.76 -5.35
C ALA A 71 3.34 -28.00 -5.95
N ASP A 72 2.68 -28.82 -5.12
CA ASP A 72 2.00 -30.06 -5.52
C ASP A 72 0.84 -29.79 -6.51
N VAL A 73 0.23 -28.60 -6.47
CA VAL A 73 -0.80 -28.15 -7.44
C VAL A 73 -0.24 -27.34 -8.62
N GLY A 74 1.08 -27.19 -8.70
CA GLY A 74 1.76 -26.58 -9.83
C GLY A 74 2.04 -25.08 -9.70
N ALA A 75 1.96 -24.48 -8.51
CA ALA A 75 2.40 -23.10 -8.31
C ALA A 75 3.92 -22.96 -8.56
N GLY A 76 4.33 -21.78 -9.01
CA GLY A 76 5.73 -21.40 -9.14
C GLY A 76 6.37 -20.98 -7.82
N GLY A 77 5.53 -20.58 -6.86
CA GLY A 77 5.93 -19.96 -5.62
C GLY A 77 4.75 -19.45 -4.81
N VAL A 78 5.08 -18.87 -3.66
CA VAL A 78 4.15 -18.01 -2.94
C VAL A 78 4.76 -16.63 -2.70
N GLU A 79 3.91 -15.63 -2.63
CA GLU A 79 4.26 -14.30 -2.13
C GLU A 79 4.06 -14.28 -0.62
N TYR A 80 5.17 -14.32 0.11
CA TYR A 80 5.19 -14.38 1.56
C TYR A 80 4.88 -13.00 2.14
N LEU A 81 3.72 -12.89 2.78
CA LEU A 81 3.19 -11.64 3.29
C LEU A 81 2.93 -11.76 4.81
N PRO A 82 3.69 -11.04 5.67
CA PRO A 82 3.50 -11.08 7.12
C PRO A 82 2.32 -10.19 7.57
N TRP A 83 1.09 -10.68 7.40
CA TRP A 83 -0.18 -10.02 7.77
C TRP A 83 -0.56 -10.18 9.24
N TYR A 84 0.39 -9.94 10.15
CA TYR A 84 0.21 -10.31 11.55
C TYR A 84 -0.98 -9.61 12.20
N ASN A 85 -2.01 -10.39 12.57
CA ASN A 85 -3.27 -9.95 13.17
C ASN A 85 -3.94 -8.76 12.45
N ALA A 86 -3.85 -8.72 11.11
CA ALA A 86 -4.27 -7.59 10.29
C ALA A 86 -3.62 -6.28 10.77
N GLY A 87 -2.32 -6.12 10.56
CA GLY A 87 -1.57 -4.95 11.05
C GLY A 87 -1.61 -4.77 12.57
N GLY A 88 -1.93 -5.82 13.34
CA GLY A 88 -2.11 -5.74 14.80
C GLY A 88 -3.48 -5.27 15.27
N PHE A 89 -4.44 -4.98 14.37
CA PHE A 89 -5.79 -4.53 14.73
C PHE A 89 -6.58 -5.59 15.52
N LEU A 90 -6.37 -6.87 15.23
CA LEU A 90 -7.03 -7.98 15.93
C LEU A 90 -6.34 -8.35 17.26
N GLY A 91 -5.20 -7.72 17.56
CA GLY A 91 -4.41 -7.92 18.78
C GLY A 91 -2.89 -7.85 18.51
N PRO A 92 -2.07 -7.52 19.52
CA PRO A 92 -0.62 -7.45 19.34
C PRO A 92 -0.06 -8.81 18.95
N ALA A 93 0.77 -8.84 17.90
CA ALA A 93 1.42 -10.07 17.46
C ALA A 93 2.48 -10.51 18.50
N PRO A 94 2.69 -11.83 18.73
CA PRO A 94 3.71 -12.31 19.65
C PRO A 94 5.14 -12.23 19.06
N PRO A 95 6.20 -12.03 19.86
CA PRO A 95 7.59 -12.05 19.36
C PRO A 95 8.08 -13.48 19.13
N LYS A 96 8.07 -13.96 17.88
CA LYS A 96 8.80 -15.13 17.32
C LYS A 96 9.00 -14.88 15.81
N GLY A 97 9.87 -15.47 14.99
CA GLY A 97 10.81 -16.59 15.00
C GLY A 97 11.37 -16.73 13.56
N ARG A 98 12.08 -17.84 13.24
CA ARG A 98 12.76 -18.11 11.95
C ARG A 98 11.83 -18.39 10.75
N LEU A 99 10.56 -17.94 10.78
CA LEU A 99 9.55 -18.31 9.77
C LEU A 99 9.92 -17.89 8.35
N LYS A 100 10.50 -16.69 8.16
CA LYS A 100 11.01 -16.27 6.83
C LYS A 100 12.09 -17.22 6.32
N GLN A 101 13.04 -17.62 7.16
CA GLN A 101 14.07 -18.58 6.79
C GLN A 101 13.45 -19.95 6.45
N ALA A 102 12.50 -20.43 7.25
CA ALA A 102 11.85 -21.70 7.00
C ALA A 102 11.02 -21.70 5.71
N ALA A 103 10.34 -20.58 5.41
CA ALA A 103 9.64 -20.39 4.16
C ALA A 103 10.61 -20.44 2.97
N LEU A 104 11.75 -19.74 3.04
CA LEU A 104 12.78 -19.80 2.00
C LEU A 104 13.31 -21.22 1.80
N GLU A 105 13.62 -21.93 2.89
CA GLU A 105 14.07 -23.33 2.81
C GLU A 105 12.98 -24.24 2.21
N ALA A 106 11.71 -24.00 2.50
CA ALA A 106 10.58 -24.74 1.91
C ALA A 106 10.46 -24.52 0.40
N HIS A 107 10.66 -23.27 -0.06
CA HIS A 107 10.67 -22.96 -1.50
C HIS A 107 11.80 -23.70 -2.21
N ARG A 108 13.01 -23.70 -1.63
CA ARG A 108 14.15 -24.47 -2.17
C ARG A 108 13.81 -25.94 -2.28
N ASP A 109 13.35 -26.54 -1.18
CA ASP A 109 13.06 -27.97 -1.11
C ASP A 109 11.91 -28.37 -2.06
N ALA A 110 11.01 -27.45 -2.39
CA ALA A 110 9.91 -27.64 -3.33
C ALA A 110 10.24 -27.26 -4.79
N GLY A 111 11.44 -26.72 -5.08
CA GLY A 111 11.80 -26.23 -6.41
C GLY A 111 10.92 -25.06 -6.88
N MET A 112 10.58 -24.16 -5.95
CA MET A 112 9.80 -22.95 -6.16
C MET A 112 10.63 -21.69 -5.88
N VAL A 113 10.11 -20.53 -6.29
CA VAL A 113 10.68 -19.22 -5.97
C VAL A 113 9.79 -18.43 -5.02
N MET A 114 10.37 -17.52 -4.24
CA MET A 114 9.67 -16.74 -3.23
C MET A 114 9.65 -15.26 -3.60
N ASP A 115 8.44 -14.70 -3.66
CA ASP A 115 8.23 -13.26 -3.57
C ASP A 115 8.05 -12.90 -2.10
N PHE A 116 8.54 -11.74 -1.66
CA PHE A 116 8.53 -11.38 -0.25
C PHE A 116 8.21 -9.91 -0.03
N ALA A 117 7.28 -9.65 0.90
CA ALA A 117 7.01 -8.30 1.34
C ALA A 117 8.24 -7.65 1.98
N ILE A 118 8.55 -6.42 1.57
CA ILE A 118 9.64 -5.58 2.12
C ILE A 118 9.34 -5.03 3.51
N GLY A 119 8.15 -5.28 4.03
CA GLY A 119 7.75 -4.95 5.40
C GLY A 119 6.60 -5.84 5.84
N PRO A 120 6.21 -5.81 7.13
CA PRO A 120 4.96 -6.41 7.57
C PRO A 120 3.73 -5.78 6.89
N ASN A 121 2.59 -6.45 7.04
CA ASN A 121 1.34 -6.08 6.38
C ASN A 121 1.55 -6.06 4.85
N GLN A 122 1.25 -4.93 4.20
CA GLN A 122 1.49 -4.67 2.77
C GLN A 122 2.90 -4.19 2.40
N GLY A 123 3.84 -4.08 3.34
CA GLY A 123 5.20 -3.60 3.03
C GLY A 123 5.44 -2.09 3.13
N GLN A 124 4.40 -1.30 3.47
CA GLN A 124 4.44 0.17 3.52
C GLN A 124 5.25 0.79 4.67
N GLY A 125 5.92 -0.03 5.48
CA GLY A 125 6.54 0.42 6.72
C GLY A 125 7.36 -0.65 7.39
N VAL A 126 8.28 -0.21 8.26
CA VAL A 126 9.23 -1.08 8.99
C VAL A 126 9.42 -0.58 10.41
N PRO A 127 9.88 -1.45 11.34
CA PRO A 127 10.33 -0.99 12.65
C PRO A 127 11.52 -0.03 12.51
N ALA A 128 11.35 1.18 13.05
CA ALA A 128 12.31 2.27 12.93
C ALA A 128 12.37 3.11 14.21
N ALA A 129 13.38 3.97 14.31
CA ALA A 129 13.42 4.96 15.38
C ALA A 129 12.32 6.01 15.14
N PRO A 130 11.54 6.43 16.15
CA PRO A 130 10.49 7.46 15.97
C PRO A 130 11.02 8.82 15.51
N THR A 131 12.34 9.04 15.59
CA THR A 131 13.02 10.26 15.12
C THR A 131 13.59 10.12 13.70
N ASP A 132 13.41 8.98 13.05
CA ASP A 132 13.87 8.79 11.67
C ASP A 132 13.10 9.72 10.73
N GLU A 133 13.82 10.51 9.94
CA GLU A 133 13.23 11.46 9.00
C GLU A 133 12.65 10.79 7.75
N GLY A 134 12.97 9.52 7.49
CA GLY A 134 12.37 8.70 6.44
C GLY A 134 11.00 8.11 6.81
N LEU A 135 10.46 8.45 7.98
CA LEU A 135 9.07 8.13 8.33
C LEU A 135 8.07 9.06 7.63
N GLN A 136 6.84 8.59 7.46
CA GLN A 136 5.76 9.31 6.78
C GLN A 136 5.55 10.72 7.39
N TRP A 137 5.50 11.71 6.51
CA TRP A 137 5.16 13.10 6.85
C TRP A 137 3.70 13.42 6.50
N ASP A 138 3.11 14.33 7.26
CA ASP A 138 1.80 14.92 6.99
C ASP A 138 1.93 16.44 6.98
N LEU A 139 1.12 17.08 6.12
CA LEU A 139 0.95 18.52 6.08
C LEU A 139 -0.47 18.86 6.52
N ILE A 140 -0.58 19.41 7.73
CA ILE A 140 -1.84 19.64 8.44
C ILE A 140 -2.28 21.08 8.21
N PRO A 141 -3.39 21.31 7.49
CA PRO A 141 -3.85 22.64 7.17
C PRO A 141 -4.87 23.13 8.21
N PHE A 142 -4.82 24.41 8.52
CA PHE A 142 -5.83 25.13 9.28
C PHE A 142 -6.20 26.40 8.55
N SER A 143 -7.45 26.85 8.69
CA SER A 143 -7.88 28.12 8.14
C SER A 143 -8.76 28.91 9.11
N ARG A 144 -8.73 30.23 8.99
CA ARG A 144 -9.56 31.13 9.79
C ARG A 144 -9.88 32.41 9.01
N PRO A 145 -11.15 32.86 8.94
CA PRO A 145 -11.47 34.18 8.43
C PRO A 145 -10.90 35.27 9.33
N VAL A 146 -10.35 36.32 8.74
CA VAL A 146 -10.00 37.56 9.45
C VAL A 146 -11.30 38.28 9.80
N PRO A 147 -11.46 38.82 11.03
CA PRO A 147 -12.66 39.55 11.41
C PRO A 147 -12.93 40.75 10.50
N ALA A 148 -14.20 41.19 10.45
CA ALA A 148 -14.63 42.26 9.55
C ALA A 148 -13.94 43.63 9.79
N ASN A 149 -13.31 43.82 10.96
CA ASN A 149 -12.48 44.99 11.25
C ASN A 149 -11.13 44.97 10.51
N GLY A 150 -10.80 43.89 9.81
CA GLY A 150 -9.57 43.71 9.04
C GLY A 150 -8.35 43.32 9.88
N THR A 151 -8.47 43.21 11.20
CA THR A 151 -7.33 42.95 12.09
C THR A 151 -7.34 41.51 12.58
N SER A 152 -6.27 40.78 12.30
CA SER A 152 -5.95 39.52 12.96
C SER A 152 -4.89 39.77 14.02
N ASP A 153 -5.34 39.74 15.28
CA ASP A 153 -4.51 39.90 16.47
C ASP A 153 -4.77 38.70 17.40
N GLY A 154 -3.75 37.86 17.62
CA GLY A 154 -3.86 36.67 18.45
C GLY A 154 -3.05 35.47 17.94
N ILE A 155 -3.27 34.32 18.58
CA ILE A 155 -2.65 33.06 18.18
C ILE A 155 -3.21 32.59 16.84
N ILE A 156 -2.31 32.13 15.96
CA ILE A 156 -2.65 31.55 14.65
C ILE A 156 -3.34 30.18 14.83
N PRO A 157 -4.22 29.76 13.91
CA PRO A 157 -4.92 28.49 14.07
C PRO A 157 -3.94 27.32 14.00
N GLY A 158 -4.17 26.29 14.82
CA GLY A 158 -3.34 25.07 14.86
C GLY A 158 -2.00 25.18 15.60
N TRP A 159 -1.69 26.31 16.24
CA TRP A 159 -0.38 26.50 16.87
C TRP A 159 -0.02 25.39 17.88
N GLY A 160 1.19 24.85 17.76
CA GLY A 160 1.72 23.81 18.64
C GLY A 160 1.42 22.36 18.21
N ILE A 161 0.72 22.14 17.09
CA ILE A 161 0.41 20.79 16.59
C ILE A 161 1.60 20.10 15.89
N GLY A 162 2.57 20.90 15.43
CA GLY A 162 3.75 20.51 14.65
C GLY A 162 4.59 21.73 14.28
N ASP A 163 5.53 21.57 13.36
CA ASP A 163 6.38 22.66 12.89
C ASP A 163 5.60 23.53 11.89
N LEU A 164 5.47 24.82 12.16
CA LEU A 164 4.84 25.76 11.22
C LEU A 164 5.69 25.82 9.94
N LEU A 165 5.15 25.31 8.83
CA LEU A 165 5.77 25.43 7.51
C LEU A 165 5.53 26.83 6.94
N VAL A 166 4.26 27.25 6.92
CA VAL A 166 3.88 28.56 6.40
C VAL A 166 2.55 29.06 6.96
N LEU A 167 2.42 30.37 7.09
CA LEU A 167 1.14 31.06 7.24
C LEU A 167 0.86 31.88 5.97
N ILE A 168 -0.17 31.54 5.20
CA ILE A 168 -0.60 32.29 4.02
C ILE A 168 -1.80 33.17 4.39
N SER A 169 -1.84 34.39 3.86
CA SER A 169 -3.04 35.23 3.83
C SER A 169 -3.54 35.44 2.41
N ALA A 170 -4.86 35.48 2.21
CA ALA A 170 -5.47 35.82 0.92
C ALA A 170 -6.82 36.55 1.10
N GLU A 171 -7.18 37.43 0.16
CA GLU A 171 -8.52 38.01 0.04
C GLU A 171 -9.46 36.96 -0.58
N VAL A 172 -10.58 36.70 0.09
CA VAL A 172 -11.64 35.85 -0.46
C VAL A 172 -12.64 36.72 -1.20
N VAL A 173 -12.80 36.47 -2.51
CA VAL A 173 -13.71 37.22 -3.38
C VAL A 173 -15.10 36.58 -3.47
N GLU A 174 -15.19 35.27 -3.25
CA GLU A 174 -16.44 34.51 -3.19
C GLU A 174 -16.32 33.36 -2.16
N ARG A 175 -17.41 33.10 -1.43
CA ARG A 175 -17.52 32.02 -0.45
C ARG A 175 -18.84 31.30 -0.64
N THR A 176 -18.77 29.97 -0.73
CA THR A 176 -19.92 29.10 -0.88
C THR A 176 -19.90 28.03 0.21
N GLU A 177 -20.97 27.95 1.00
CA GLU A 177 -21.13 26.93 2.03
C GLU A 177 -21.82 25.68 1.49
N ASN A 178 -21.50 24.52 2.07
CA ASN A 178 -22.08 23.23 1.72
C ASN A 178 -21.97 22.92 0.21
N SER A 179 -20.86 23.32 -0.40
CA SER A 179 -20.53 22.89 -1.76
C SER A 179 -20.32 21.39 -1.76
N THR A 180 -20.83 20.69 -2.78
CA THR A 180 -20.53 19.27 -3.04
C THR A 180 -19.78 19.07 -4.36
N ALA A 181 -19.52 20.16 -5.08
CA ALA A 181 -18.80 20.13 -6.36
C ALA A 181 -17.41 19.51 -6.17
N SER A 182 -16.86 18.87 -7.21
CA SER A 182 -15.51 18.27 -7.24
C SER A 182 -15.22 17.06 -6.33
N SER A 183 -16.08 16.73 -5.36
CA SER A 183 -15.94 15.51 -4.56
C SER A 183 -16.73 14.36 -5.18
N THR A 184 -16.05 13.25 -5.50
CA THR A 184 -16.69 12.02 -6.00
C THR A 184 -17.69 11.44 -4.99
N ALA A 185 -17.37 11.57 -3.70
CA ALA A 185 -18.23 11.18 -2.57
C ALA A 185 -19.29 12.24 -2.17
N GLN A 186 -19.38 13.38 -2.88
CA GLN A 186 -20.32 14.47 -2.59
C GLN A 186 -20.24 15.03 -1.15
N VAL A 187 -19.04 15.05 -0.57
CA VAL A 187 -18.78 15.54 0.78
C VAL A 187 -19.01 17.06 0.83
N PRO A 188 -19.92 17.57 1.69
CA PRO A 188 -20.14 19.00 1.87
C PRO A 188 -18.90 19.70 2.43
N HIS A 189 -18.48 20.78 1.79
CA HIS A 189 -17.33 21.61 2.19
C HIS A 189 -17.59 23.09 1.95
N THR A 190 -16.75 23.96 2.54
CA THR A 190 -16.75 25.38 2.19
C THR A 190 -15.82 25.61 1.00
N ARG A 191 -16.32 26.23 -0.07
CA ARG A 191 -15.51 26.65 -1.22
C ARG A 191 -15.18 28.13 -1.14
N LEU A 192 -13.91 28.47 -1.29
CA LEU A 192 -13.38 29.83 -1.27
C LEU A 192 -12.71 30.15 -2.61
N VAL A 193 -13.12 31.24 -3.24
CA VAL A 193 -12.39 31.83 -4.38
C VAL A 193 -11.45 32.89 -3.84
N LEU A 194 -10.14 32.67 -4.01
CA LEU A 194 -9.08 33.53 -3.55
C LEU A 194 -8.64 34.47 -4.67
N GLN A 195 -8.37 35.73 -4.35
CA GLN A 195 -7.71 36.64 -5.30
C GLN A 195 -6.23 36.27 -5.42
N GLU A 196 -5.77 35.79 -6.58
CA GLU A 196 -4.39 35.29 -6.76
C GLU A 196 -3.35 36.32 -6.34
N SER A 197 -3.50 37.56 -6.82
CA SER A 197 -2.59 38.68 -6.50
C SER A 197 -2.53 39.07 -5.01
N SER A 198 -3.42 38.54 -4.18
CA SER A 198 -3.48 38.82 -2.74
C SER A 198 -2.77 37.76 -1.88
N LEU A 199 -2.39 36.63 -2.46
CA LEU A 199 -1.66 35.56 -1.76
C LEU A 199 -0.35 36.11 -1.22
N ALA A 200 -0.14 35.98 0.08
CA ALA A 200 1.06 36.47 0.75
C ALA A 200 1.49 35.53 1.88
N ASP A 201 2.79 35.24 1.92
CA ASP A 201 3.44 34.59 3.05
C ASP A 201 3.57 35.56 4.24
N ARG A 202 3.03 35.16 5.37
CA ARG A 202 2.97 35.88 6.66
C ARG A 202 3.75 35.16 7.75
N THR A 203 4.55 34.15 7.41
CA THR A 203 5.28 33.33 8.38
C THR A 203 6.25 34.18 9.20
N ALA A 204 6.90 35.15 8.57
CA ALA A 204 7.79 36.10 9.25
C ALA A 204 7.07 37.04 10.24
N ASP A 205 5.75 37.19 10.11
CA ASP A 205 4.92 38.00 11.02
C ASP A 205 4.49 37.20 12.28
N VAL A 206 4.77 35.89 12.33
CA VAL A 206 4.42 35.01 13.45
C VAL A 206 5.55 35.03 14.48
N SER A 207 5.21 35.44 15.70
CA SER A 207 6.16 35.39 16.83
C SER A 207 6.42 33.96 17.32
N ALA A 208 7.46 33.79 18.14
CA ALA A 208 7.81 32.51 18.76
C ALA A 208 6.69 31.91 19.65
N SER A 209 5.70 32.69 20.08
CA SER A 209 4.53 32.19 20.82
C SER A 209 3.35 31.84 19.91
N GLY A 210 3.51 31.90 18.59
CA GLY A 210 2.45 31.68 17.60
C GLY A 210 1.51 32.86 17.41
N HIS A 211 1.87 34.03 17.96
CA HIS A 211 1.03 35.22 17.89
C HIS A 211 1.33 36.03 16.63
N ILE A 212 0.28 36.48 15.94
CA ILE A 212 0.34 37.41 14.80
C ILE A 212 -0.46 38.68 15.11
N SER A 213 -0.01 39.82 14.59
CA SER A 213 -0.75 41.08 14.62
C SER A 213 -0.64 41.79 13.27
N VAL A 214 -1.58 41.51 12.37
CA VAL A 214 -1.62 42.06 11.00
C VAL A 214 -2.98 42.68 10.72
N THR A 215 -2.99 43.81 10.02
CA THR A 215 -4.20 44.49 9.57
C THR A 215 -4.28 44.51 8.05
N TYR A 216 -5.42 44.10 7.52
CA TYR A 216 -5.72 44.01 6.10
C TYR A 216 -6.69 45.12 5.67
N PRO A 217 -6.70 45.49 4.38
CA PRO A 217 -7.69 46.43 3.85
C PRO A 217 -9.11 45.94 4.11
N THR A 218 -9.96 46.81 4.68
CA THR A 218 -11.38 46.52 4.87
C THR A 218 -12.14 46.87 3.59
N SER A 219 -12.92 45.93 3.05
CA SER A 219 -13.80 46.15 1.91
C SER A 219 -15.27 46.23 2.35
N HIS A 220 -16.02 47.18 1.79
CA HIS A 220 -17.47 47.28 2.02
C HIS A 220 -18.30 46.17 1.34
N ARG A 221 -17.68 45.29 0.55
CA ARG A 221 -18.35 44.28 -0.30
C ARG A 221 -18.33 42.85 0.25
N GLN A 222 -18.27 42.65 1.57
CA GLN A 222 -18.16 41.34 2.24
C GLN A 222 -16.89 40.53 1.89
N ARG A 223 -15.91 41.14 1.21
CA ARG A 223 -14.61 40.50 0.98
C ARG A 223 -13.81 40.53 2.26
N THR A 224 -13.41 39.35 2.72
CA THR A 224 -12.64 39.18 3.97
C THR A 224 -11.34 38.48 3.64
N TYR A 225 -10.27 38.91 4.28
CA TYR A 225 -9.04 38.12 4.27
C TYR A 225 -9.23 36.83 5.06
N TRP A 226 -8.51 35.79 4.68
CA TRP A 226 -8.39 34.54 5.41
C TRP A 226 -6.93 34.26 5.70
N LEU A 227 -6.68 33.58 6.81
CA LEU A 227 -5.39 33.01 7.16
C LEU A 227 -5.44 31.50 6.96
N PHE A 228 -4.39 30.94 6.38
CA PHE A 228 -4.19 29.52 6.16
C PHE A 228 -2.84 29.12 6.77
N ALA A 229 -2.86 28.34 7.84
CA ALA A 229 -1.65 27.88 8.52
C ALA A 229 -1.40 26.41 8.17
N PHE A 230 -0.17 26.09 7.77
CA PHE A 230 0.23 24.74 7.41
C PHE A 230 1.34 24.28 8.33
N TYR A 231 1.15 23.12 8.96
CA TYR A 231 2.12 22.51 9.85
C TYR A 231 2.58 21.18 9.29
N GLN A 232 3.86 20.90 9.39
CA GLN A 232 4.42 19.61 9.01
C GLN A 232 4.88 18.83 10.24
N ARG A 233 4.66 17.51 10.23
CA ARG A 233 5.18 16.60 11.25
C ARG A 233 5.26 15.17 10.72
N VAL A 234 6.07 14.35 11.37
CA VAL A 234 6.03 12.89 11.20
C VAL A 234 4.70 12.37 11.78
N THR A 235 4.03 11.47 11.08
CA THR A 235 2.72 10.93 11.50
C THR A 235 2.83 9.96 12.67
N HIS A 236 3.92 9.19 12.71
CA HIS A 236 4.06 7.98 13.53
C HIS A 236 2.93 6.96 13.30
N ALA A 237 2.26 7.03 12.15
CA ALA A 237 1.31 6.01 11.73
C ALA A 237 2.03 4.67 11.59
N GLN A 238 1.33 3.58 11.92
CA GLN A 238 1.90 2.24 11.93
C GLN A 238 1.13 1.32 10.99
N ASN A 239 1.84 0.58 10.13
CA ASN A 239 1.27 -0.55 9.37
C ASN A 239 1.21 -1.84 10.19
N LEU A 240 1.99 -1.93 11.27
CA LEU A 240 1.89 -3.03 12.23
C LEU A 240 2.03 -2.50 13.65
N ILE A 241 0.98 -2.65 14.44
CA ILE A 241 1.02 -2.37 15.88
C ILE A 241 1.57 -3.60 16.59
N PHE A 242 2.67 -3.40 17.31
CA PHE A 242 3.31 -4.46 18.10
C PHE A 242 3.44 -4.00 19.55
N THR A 243 3.31 -4.93 20.49
CA THR A 243 3.48 -4.63 21.92
C THR A 243 4.26 -5.76 22.57
N SER A 244 5.45 -5.45 23.08
CA SER A 244 6.32 -6.42 23.76
C SER A 244 6.82 -5.85 25.08
N ASN A 245 7.01 -6.73 26.06
CA ASN A 245 7.60 -6.41 27.36
C ASN A 245 9.12 -6.69 27.39
N GLN A 246 9.74 -6.94 26.24
CA GLN A 246 11.20 -7.07 26.10
C GLN A 246 11.84 -5.68 25.92
N THR A 247 13.18 -5.60 25.88
CA THR A 247 13.93 -4.33 26.00
C THR A 247 14.59 -3.87 24.70
N ASN A 248 14.26 -4.44 23.53
CA ASN A 248 14.93 -4.13 22.27
C ASN A 248 14.14 -3.08 21.45
N THR A 249 14.52 -1.82 21.63
CA THR A 249 13.67 -0.64 21.46
C THR A 249 13.23 -0.26 20.04
N VAL A 250 13.70 -0.92 18.97
CA VAL A 250 13.35 -0.56 17.57
C VAL A 250 12.34 -1.53 16.98
N VAL A 251 12.59 -2.84 17.08
CA VAL A 251 11.67 -3.89 16.59
C VAL A 251 10.37 -3.91 17.39
N GLU A 252 10.41 -3.42 18.62
CA GLU A 252 9.26 -3.41 19.54
C GLU A 252 8.30 -2.23 19.31
N ASN A 253 8.72 -1.21 18.54
CA ASN A 253 7.88 -0.04 18.24
C ASN A 253 6.83 -0.31 17.16
N GLY A 254 6.52 -1.56 16.85
CA GLY A 254 5.74 -1.89 15.65
C GLY A 254 6.51 -1.54 14.38
N ALA A 255 5.79 -1.43 13.27
CA ALA A 255 6.33 -0.92 12.02
C ALA A 255 5.65 0.41 11.71
N TYR A 256 6.47 1.44 11.49
CA TYR A 256 6.03 2.78 11.15
C TYR A 256 5.95 2.91 9.63
N MET A 257 4.92 3.62 9.15
CA MET A 257 4.81 4.00 7.75
C MET A 257 6.01 4.87 7.37
N VAL A 258 6.61 4.57 6.22
CA VAL A 258 7.74 5.34 5.67
C VAL A 258 7.26 6.50 4.79
N ASP A 259 8.17 7.41 4.47
CA ASP A 259 7.91 8.50 3.53
C ASP A 259 7.96 7.97 2.08
N HIS A 260 6.81 7.60 1.55
CA HIS A 260 6.66 7.17 0.15
C HIS A 260 6.95 8.29 -0.86
N PHE A 261 7.05 9.56 -0.46
CA PHE A 261 7.28 10.68 -1.38
C PHE A 261 8.74 11.18 -1.34
N SER A 262 9.66 10.33 -0.89
CA SER A 262 11.09 10.59 -0.87
C SER A 262 11.90 9.29 -0.91
N ALA A 263 13.08 9.32 -1.54
CA ALA A 263 14.05 8.22 -1.42
C ALA A 263 14.43 7.90 0.04
N ARG A 264 14.28 8.86 0.97
CA ARG A 264 14.55 8.62 2.40
C ARG A 264 13.66 7.54 3.00
N GLY A 265 12.40 7.42 2.58
CA GLY A 265 11.55 6.33 3.04
C GLY A 265 12.05 4.96 2.60
N ALA A 266 12.54 4.86 1.36
CA ALA A 266 13.17 3.64 0.85
C ALA A 266 14.43 3.29 1.64
N GLU A 267 15.27 4.27 1.98
CA GLU A 267 16.46 4.04 2.82
C GLU A 267 16.09 3.54 4.21
N THR A 268 15.02 4.05 4.85
CA THR A 268 14.55 3.51 6.13
C THR A 268 14.17 2.03 6.03
N VAL A 269 13.53 1.61 4.93
CA VAL A 269 13.23 0.18 4.66
C VAL A 269 14.53 -0.62 4.50
N ILE A 270 15.45 -0.13 3.66
CA ILE A 270 16.72 -0.80 3.35
C ILE A 270 17.59 -0.95 4.60
N ASP A 271 17.74 0.11 5.39
CA ASP A 271 18.50 0.11 6.65
C ASP A 271 17.94 -0.90 7.64
N PHE A 272 16.61 -1.03 7.73
CA PHE A 272 15.98 -2.05 8.55
C PHE A 272 16.33 -3.47 8.05
N TRP A 273 16.26 -3.69 6.73
CA TRP A 273 16.58 -4.99 6.14
C TRP A 273 18.04 -5.39 6.34
N GLU A 274 18.99 -4.53 5.98
CA GLU A 274 20.42 -4.80 6.12
C GLU A 274 20.80 -5.06 7.58
N LYS A 275 20.19 -4.35 8.52
CA LYS A 275 20.53 -4.45 9.93
C LYS A 275 19.88 -5.63 10.65
N TYR A 276 18.62 -5.95 10.32
CA TYR A 276 17.82 -6.87 11.14
C TYR A 276 17.31 -8.10 10.40
N VAL A 277 17.23 -8.08 9.07
CA VAL A 277 16.65 -9.16 8.27
C VAL A 277 17.73 -9.97 7.54
N LEU A 278 18.68 -9.29 6.89
CA LEU A 278 19.64 -9.87 5.97
C LEU A 278 20.90 -10.39 6.67
N ASN A 279 20.77 -11.47 7.42
CA ASN A 279 21.94 -12.28 7.82
C ASN A 279 22.43 -13.17 6.67
N GLU A 280 23.65 -13.72 6.79
CA GLU A 280 24.29 -14.56 5.77
C GLU A 280 23.41 -15.72 5.27
N ASN A 281 22.65 -16.38 6.15
CA ASN A 281 21.79 -17.48 5.74
C ASN A 281 20.60 -16.98 4.89
N VAL A 282 19.99 -15.86 5.28
CA VAL A 282 18.89 -15.25 4.52
C VAL A 282 19.40 -14.74 3.18
N LYS A 283 20.56 -14.08 3.13
CA LYS A 283 21.20 -13.64 1.87
C LYS A 283 21.46 -14.82 0.93
N SER A 284 22.04 -15.91 1.44
CA SER A 284 22.29 -17.12 0.65
C SER A 284 21.00 -17.77 0.12
N LEU A 285 19.95 -17.84 0.94
CA LEU A 285 18.67 -18.41 0.53
C LEU A 285 17.95 -17.51 -0.48
N LEU A 286 17.97 -16.20 -0.29
CA LEU A 286 17.41 -15.25 -1.26
C LEU A 286 18.13 -15.33 -2.60
N ALA A 287 19.46 -15.50 -2.62
CA ALA A 287 20.19 -15.73 -3.87
C ALA A 287 19.81 -17.04 -4.57
N GLU A 288 19.34 -18.04 -3.83
CA GLU A 288 18.94 -19.35 -4.38
C GLU A 288 17.48 -19.37 -4.87
N VAL A 289 16.56 -18.79 -4.09
CA VAL A 289 15.10 -18.92 -4.34
C VAL A 289 14.33 -17.61 -4.31
N GLY A 290 14.95 -16.48 -3.98
CA GLY A 290 14.28 -15.17 -4.04
C GLY A 290 13.93 -14.81 -5.47
N ASN A 291 12.83 -14.06 -5.65
CA ASN A 291 12.39 -13.60 -6.95
C ASN A 291 12.02 -12.10 -6.94
N TYR A 292 10.91 -11.71 -6.32
CA TYR A 292 10.57 -10.29 -6.13
C TYR A 292 10.64 -9.87 -4.66
N ALA A 293 11.40 -8.82 -4.37
CA ALA A 293 11.07 -7.91 -3.27
C ALA A 293 9.76 -7.22 -3.65
N TRP A 294 8.80 -7.12 -2.72
CA TRP A 294 7.43 -6.74 -3.04
C TRP A 294 6.82 -5.73 -2.07
N GLU A 295 6.03 -4.79 -2.59
CA GLU A 295 5.17 -3.85 -1.84
C GLU A 295 3.77 -3.81 -2.47
N ASP A 296 2.73 -3.89 -1.65
CA ASP A 296 1.33 -3.80 -2.10
C ASP A 296 0.94 -2.36 -2.47
N SER A 297 -0.35 -2.15 -2.75
CA SER A 297 -0.93 -0.81 -2.82
C SER A 297 -0.73 -0.06 -1.50
N ILE A 298 -0.58 1.27 -1.59
CA ILE A 298 -0.29 2.12 -0.45
C ILE A 298 -1.61 2.54 0.23
N GLU A 299 -1.72 2.23 1.52
CA GLU A 299 -2.92 2.40 2.35
C GLU A 299 -2.60 3.28 3.56
N ILE A 300 -1.98 4.44 3.30
CA ILE A 300 -1.63 5.43 4.33
C ILE A 300 -2.60 6.60 4.32
N GLU A 301 -2.94 7.09 5.51
CA GLU A 301 -3.77 8.27 5.70
C GLU A 301 -2.93 9.54 5.89
N SER A 302 -3.45 10.68 5.41
CA SER A 302 -2.88 12.01 5.63
C SER A 302 -3.95 13.10 5.53
N ASN A 303 -3.65 14.31 6.00
CA ASN A 303 -4.43 15.49 5.65
C ASN A 303 -4.11 15.92 4.22
N ILE A 304 -2.82 15.94 3.88
CA ILE A 304 -2.28 16.17 2.55
C ILE A 304 -1.09 15.23 2.40
N SER A 305 -1.02 14.48 1.29
CA SER A 305 0.15 13.65 0.95
C SER A 305 1.40 14.52 0.88
N TRP A 306 2.40 14.24 1.72
CA TRP A 306 3.49 15.19 1.95
C TRP A 306 4.85 14.54 2.20
N SER A 307 5.90 15.27 1.81
CA SER A 307 7.28 15.07 2.26
C SER A 307 7.98 16.42 2.38
N LYS A 308 8.95 16.51 3.30
CA LYS A 308 9.82 17.68 3.45
C LYS A 308 10.55 18.07 2.16
N SER A 309 10.79 17.15 1.23
CA SER A 309 11.46 17.44 -0.04
C SER A 309 10.54 18.03 -1.11
N LEU A 310 9.21 17.90 -0.98
CA LEU A 310 8.28 18.30 -2.04
C LEU A 310 8.37 19.78 -2.45
N PRO A 311 8.49 20.77 -1.54
CA PRO A 311 8.65 22.16 -1.95
C PRO A 311 9.87 22.39 -2.86
N GLY A 312 10.97 21.70 -2.57
CA GLY A 312 12.20 21.78 -3.38
C GLY A 312 12.07 21.07 -4.73
N LEU A 313 11.47 19.87 -4.75
CA LEU A 313 11.20 19.13 -6.00
C LEU A 313 10.27 19.92 -6.92
N PHE A 314 9.22 20.51 -6.36
CA PHE A 314 8.28 21.36 -7.08
C PHE A 314 8.98 22.57 -7.71
N GLU A 315 9.76 23.32 -6.92
CA GLU A 315 10.43 24.52 -7.43
C GLU A 315 11.47 24.18 -8.51
N GLN A 316 12.21 23.07 -8.33
CA GLN A 316 13.14 22.57 -9.32
C GLN A 316 12.45 22.20 -10.63
N LYS A 317 11.29 21.54 -10.58
CA LYS A 317 10.58 21.02 -11.75
C LYS A 317 9.77 22.10 -12.49
N HIS A 318 9.11 22.98 -11.76
CA HIS A 318 8.16 23.94 -12.32
C HIS A 318 8.66 25.40 -12.35
N GLY A 319 9.77 25.71 -11.67
CA GLY A 319 10.42 27.02 -11.71
C GLY A 319 9.74 28.12 -10.88
N TYR A 320 8.88 27.75 -9.94
CA TYR A 320 8.25 28.67 -8.97
C TYR A 320 7.96 27.95 -7.65
N SER A 321 7.73 28.72 -6.58
CA SER A 321 7.52 28.14 -5.24
C SER A 321 6.09 27.61 -5.05
N LEU A 322 5.99 26.40 -4.48
CA LEU A 322 4.73 25.79 -4.03
C LEU A 322 4.08 26.55 -2.86
N ILE A 323 4.89 27.21 -2.04
CA ILE A 323 4.51 27.65 -0.69
C ILE A 323 3.28 28.56 -0.69
N GLN A 324 3.21 29.53 -1.61
CA GLN A 324 2.09 30.46 -1.70
C GLN A 324 0.78 29.81 -2.17
N TYR A 325 0.86 28.63 -2.81
CA TYR A 325 -0.27 27.91 -3.38
C TYR A 325 -0.79 26.76 -2.51
N LEU A 326 -0.20 26.50 -1.34
CA LEU A 326 -0.68 25.46 -0.41
C LEU A 326 -2.18 25.55 -0.04
N PRO A 327 -2.85 26.74 0.02
CA PRO A 327 -4.31 26.79 0.15
C PRO A 327 -5.07 25.99 -0.92
N LEU A 328 -4.55 25.91 -2.15
CA LEU A 328 -5.18 25.14 -3.23
C LEU A 328 -5.00 23.62 -3.05
N ILE A 329 -3.99 23.20 -2.29
CA ILE A 329 -3.61 21.79 -2.13
C ILE A 329 -4.39 21.11 -1.01
N MET A 330 -4.90 21.86 -0.05
CA MET A 330 -5.51 21.32 1.18
C MET A 330 -6.83 20.56 1.02
N PHE A 331 -7.30 20.39 -0.22
CA PHE A 331 -8.52 19.65 -0.53
C PHE A 331 -8.27 18.56 -1.60
N GLY A 332 -8.59 17.31 -1.28
CA GLY A 332 -8.57 16.17 -2.21
C GLY A 332 -7.17 15.77 -2.67
N ASN A 333 -6.14 16.12 -1.89
CA ASN A 333 -4.75 15.71 -2.14
C ASN A 333 -4.18 14.84 -1.00
N ASN A 334 -5.05 14.10 -0.33
CA ASN A 334 -4.72 12.95 0.52
C ASN A 334 -4.94 11.64 -0.26
N ASN A 335 -4.91 10.50 0.43
CA ASN A 335 -5.21 9.20 -0.14
C ASN A 335 -6.73 9.02 -0.34
N ILE A 336 -7.28 9.60 -1.41
CA ILE A 336 -8.74 9.71 -1.59
C ILE A 336 -9.43 8.37 -1.85
N GLY A 337 -8.69 7.35 -2.31
CA GLY A 337 -9.25 6.01 -2.47
C GLY A 337 -9.69 5.39 -1.14
N ILE A 338 -8.98 5.69 -0.04
CA ILE A 338 -9.36 5.24 1.32
C ILE A 338 -10.06 6.33 2.15
N GLN A 339 -9.70 7.60 1.98
CA GLN A 339 -10.23 8.75 2.73
C GLN A 339 -11.27 9.54 1.92
N SER A 340 -12.08 8.86 1.10
CA SER A 340 -13.06 9.52 0.22
C SER A 340 -14.06 10.44 0.92
N ALA A 341 -14.35 10.18 2.20
CA ALA A 341 -15.24 10.99 3.04
C ALA A 341 -14.54 12.21 3.70
N GLU A 342 -13.21 12.28 3.65
CA GLU A 342 -12.40 13.30 4.30
C GLU A 342 -11.45 13.99 3.29
N PRO A 343 -11.95 14.60 2.20
CA PRO A 343 -11.12 15.34 1.26
C PRO A 343 -10.60 16.66 1.85
N GLY A 344 -11.00 17.06 3.05
CA GLY A 344 -10.70 18.36 3.66
C GLY A 344 -11.95 19.25 3.79
N ALA A 345 -11.99 20.11 4.80
CA ALA A 345 -13.18 20.93 5.08
C ALA A 345 -13.31 22.17 4.17
N ILE A 346 -12.19 22.65 3.61
CA ILE A 346 -12.12 23.88 2.84
C ILE A 346 -11.47 23.59 1.49
N GLN A 347 -12.14 23.94 0.41
CA GLN A 347 -11.57 23.99 -0.92
C GLN A 347 -11.25 25.43 -1.28
N CYS A 348 -10.01 25.71 -1.66
CA CYS A 348 -9.63 26.99 -2.26
C CYS A 348 -9.38 26.85 -3.76
N VAL A 349 -9.84 27.84 -4.51
CA VAL A 349 -9.52 28.05 -5.92
C VAL A 349 -9.08 29.49 -6.15
N LEU A 350 -8.47 29.80 -7.29
CA LEU A 350 -8.10 31.16 -7.66
C LEU A 350 -9.18 31.86 -8.49
N ASP A 351 -9.17 33.20 -8.50
CA ASP A 351 -9.95 34.05 -9.40
C ASP A 351 -9.38 34.15 -10.83
N THR A 352 -8.68 33.10 -11.26
CA THR A 352 -8.10 32.95 -12.60
C THR A 352 -9.02 32.09 -13.48
N PRO A 353 -8.90 32.16 -14.83
CA PRO A 353 -9.73 31.36 -15.73
C PRO A 353 -9.64 29.84 -15.52
N ASP A 354 -8.50 29.35 -15.03
CA ASP A 354 -8.24 27.93 -14.74
C ASP A 354 -8.46 27.56 -13.27
N GLU A 355 -8.96 28.51 -12.46
CA GLU A 355 -9.22 28.34 -11.02
C GLU A 355 -7.99 27.91 -10.19
N GLY A 356 -6.77 28.09 -10.72
CA GLY A 356 -5.53 27.66 -10.08
C GLY A 356 -5.22 26.17 -10.23
N VAL A 357 -5.95 25.45 -11.09
CA VAL A 357 -5.76 24.00 -11.31
C VAL A 357 -4.33 23.67 -11.76
N ARG A 358 -3.64 24.59 -12.45
CA ARG A 358 -2.24 24.42 -12.82
C ARG A 358 -1.36 24.09 -11.60
N SER A 359 -1.45 24.86 -10.52
CA SER A 359 -0.61 24.64 -9.33
C SER A 359 -0.95 23.36 -8.60
N VAL A 360 -2.22 22.92 -8.65
CA VAL A 360 -2.64 21.62 -8.13
C VAL A 360 -2.03 20.48 -8.94
N ASN A 361 -2.04 20.57 -10.27
CA ASN A 361 -1.45 19.56 -11.14
C ASN A 361 0.08 19.53 -11.05
N ASP A 362 0.73 20.70 -10.98
CA ASP A 362 2.18 20.80 -10.76
C ASP A 362 2.55 20.17 -9.40
N PHE A 363 1.72 20.31 -8.36
CA PHE A 363 1.93 19.65 -7.08
C PHE A 363 1.85 18.12 -7.18
N ARG A 364 0.87 17.61 -7.92
CA ARG A 364 0.69 16.17 -8.17
C ARG A 364 1.84 15.59 -9.01
N ASP A 365 2.37 16.35 -9.96
CA ASP A 365 3.57 15.97 -10.72
C ASP A 365 4.84 15.96 -9.85
N ALA A 366 4.96 16.87 -8.88
CA ALA A 366 6.02 16.83 -7.87
C ALA A 366 5.86 15.66 -6.89
N LEU A 367 4.63 15.26 -6.55
CA LEU A 367 4.37 14.03 -5.78
C LEU A 367 4.82 12.78 -6.55
N VAL A 368 4.49 12.70 -7.84
CA VAL A 368 4.96 11.62 -8.74
C VAL A 368 6.49 11.56 -8.75
N GLU A 369 7.18 12.71 -8.79
CA GLU A 369 8.65 12.76 -8.71
C GLU A 369 9.19 12.18 -7.40
N GLY A 370 8.61 12.57 -6.26
CA GLY A 370 9.01 12.05 -4.95
C GLY A 370 8.79 10.54 -4.81
N TYR A 371 7.63 10.06 -5.28
CA TYR A 371 7.32 8.63 -5.29
C TYR A 371 8.18 7.84 -6.27
N SER A 372 8.55 8.45 -7.41
CA SER A 372 9.48 7.86 -8.37
C SER A 372 10.85 7.62 -7.73
N GLN A 373 11.36 8.56 -6.93
CA GLN A 373 12.62 8.41 -6.21
C GLN A 373 12.56 7.29 -5.16
N TYR A 374 11.42 7.14 -4.47
CA TYR A 374 11.18 6.03 -3.54
C TYR A 374 11.25 4.66 -4.25
N LEU A 375 10.46 4.48 -5.33
CA LEU A 375 10.42 3.23 -6.09
C LEU A 375 11.76 2.90 -6.73
N GLN A 376 12.42 3.88 -7.36
CA GLN A 376 13.72 3.69 -8.00
C GLN A 376 14.76 3.20 -6.98
N ARG A 377 14.79 3.79 -5.77
CA ARG A 377 15.77 3.40 -4.76
C ARG A 377 15.57 1.97 -4.26
N LEU A 378 14.32 1.55 -4.06
CA LEU A 378 13.99 0.15 -3.71
C LEU A 378 14.34 -0.82 -4.84
N THR A 379 14.03 -0.46 -6.09
CA THR A 379 14.38 -1.25 -7.28
C THR A 379 15.89 -1.40 -7.42
N GLU A 380 16.66 -0.33 -7.24
CA GLU A 380 18.12 -0.35 -7.25
C GLU A 380 18.68 -1.27 -6.17
N TRP A 381 18.18 -1.18 -4.93
CA TRP A 381 18.59 -2.07 -3.85
C TRP A 381 18.29 -3.54 -4.18
N ALA A 382 17.08 -3.85 -4.62
CA ALA A 382 16.73 -5.22 -5.01
C ALA A 382 17.63 -5.75 -6.13
N MET A 383 17.88 -4.94 -7.16
CA MET A 383 18.66 -5.37 -8.33
C MET A 383 20.17 -5.45 -8.08
N ILE A 384 20.73 -4.46 -7.40
CA ILE A 384 22.19 -4.30 -7.26
C ILE A 384 22.70 -5.01 -6.01
N ASP A 385 22.01 -4.85 -4.88
CA ASP A 385 22.48 -5.34 -3.59
C ASP A 385 22.01 -6.78 -3.31
N LEU A 386 20.80 -7.13 -3.74
CA LEU A 386 20.25 -8.49 -3.58
C LEU A 386 20.38 -9.37 -4.84
N ASN A 387 20.66 -8.78 -6.01
CA ASN A 387 20.60 -9.47 -7.30
C ASN A 387 19.23 -10.14 -7.55
N LEU A 388 18.17 -9.47 -7.12
CA LEU A 388 16.76 -9.85 -7.29
C LEU A 388 16.04 -8.78 -8.12
N GLN A 389 14.71 -8.79 -8.08
CA GLN A 389 13.85 -7.81 -8.74
C GLN A 389 12.88 -7.18 -7.73
N MET A 390 12.31 -6.03 -8.09
CA MET A 390 11.25 -5.35 -7.34
C MET A 390 9.90 -5.47 -8.06
N SER A 391 8.86 -5.82 -7.33
CA SER A 391 7.45 -5.77 -7.75
C SER A 391 6.70 -4.82 -6.83
N ALA A 392 5.77 -4.05 -7.37
CA ALA A 392 4.91 -3.20 -6.55
C ALA A 392 3.56 -2.98 -7.24
N GLN A 393 2.55 -2.60 -6.46
CA GLN A 393 1.31 -1.98 -6.97
C GLN A 393 1.46 -0.45 -6.94
N PRO A 394 1.91 0.18 -8.05
CA PRO A 394 2.35 1.56 -8.01
C PRO A 394 1.18 2.55 -7.97
N ALA A 395 1.29 3.59 -7.12
CA ALA A 395 0.46 4.80 -7.14
C ALA A 395 -1.06 4.62 -6.95
N TYR A 396 -1.50 3.48 -6.39
CA TYR A 396 -2.91 3.25 -6.07
C TYR A 396 -3.45 4.32 -5.13
N ASN A 397 -4.74 4.66 -5.32
CA ASN A 397 -5.55 5.50 -4.43
C ASN A 397 -5.10 6.97 -4.26
N PHE A 398 -3.92 7.33 -4.78
CA PHE A 398 -3.35 8.67 -4.70
C PHE A 398 -3.67 9.57 -5.89
N PRO A 399 -3.58 10.89 -5.71
CA PRO A 399 -3.76 11.88 -6.77
C PRO A 399 -2.49 11.98 -7.65
N MET A 400 -2.00 10.86 -8.17
CA MET A 400 -0.75 10.75 -8.94
C MET A 400 -1.00 10.13 -10.31
N ASP A 401 -0.11 10.42 -11.27
CA ASP A 401 -0.06 9.72 -12.54
C ASP A 401 0.57 8.34 -12.35
N MET A 402 -0.29 7.32 -12.27
CA MET A 402 0.13 5.92 -12.14
C MET A 402 0.96 5.47 -13.34
N GLU A 403 0.62 5.87 -14.57
CA GLU A 403 1.28 5.39 -15.79
C GLU A 403 2.77 5.78 -15.82
N ALA A 404 3.11 6.95 -15.28
CA ALA A 404 4.48 7.42 -15.15
C ALA A 404 5.34 6.55 -14.20
N THR A 405 4.71 5.87 -13.25
CA THR A 405 5.39 5.13 -12.17
C THR A 405 5.48 3.63 -12.44
N VAL A 406 4.57 3.09 -13.27
CA VAL A 406 4.57 1.68 -13.70
C VAL A 406 5.95 1.17 -14.19
N PRO A 407 6.71 1.93 -15.01
CA PRO A 407 8.02 1.48 -15.48
C PRO A 407 9.13 1.39 -14.43
N LEU A 408 8.92 1.90 -13.22
CA LEU A 408 9.97 2.10 -12.21
C LEU A 408 10.29 0.85 -11.37
N VAL A 409 9.47 -0.19 -11.49
CA VAL A 409 9.70 -1.51 -10.88
C VAL A 409 9.89 -2.57 -11.96
N ASN A 410 10.45 -3.73 -11.61
CA ASN A 410 10.76 -4.78 -12.57
C ASN A 410 9.52 -5.55 -13.03
N ALA A 411 8.59 -5.81 -12.11
CA ALA A 411 7.29 -6.40 -12.39
C ALA A 411 6.20 -5.52 -11.79
N PRO A 412 5.66 -4.53 -12.51
CA PRO A 412 4.54 -3.76 -12.01
C PRO A 412 3.31 -4.67 -11.84
N GLU A 413 2.64 -4.52 -10.71
CA GLU A 413 1.49 -5.34 -10.32
C GLU A 413 0.20 -4.51 -10.36
N CYS A 414 -0.83 -5.08 -10.98
CA CYS A 414 -2.20 -4.58 -10.89
C CYS A 414 -3.08 -5.47 -10.00
N GLU A 415 -4.36 -5.16 -9.88
CA GLU A 415 -5.31 -6.01 -9.16
C GLU A 415 -6.70 -6.04 -9.79
N SER A 416 -7.43 -7.13 -9.55
CA SER A 416 -8.81 -7.29 -10.01
C SER A 416 -9.83 -6.43 -9.27
N LEU A 417 -9.60 -6.15 -7.97
CA LEU A 417 -10.53 -5.38 -7.15
C LEU A 417 -10.54 -3.89 -7.52
N GLY A 418 -9.40 -3.21 -7.37
CA GLY A 418 -9.26 -1.79 -7.68
C GLY A 418 -9.54 -1.46 -9.15
N PHE A 419 -9.26 -2.39 -10.07
CA PHE A 419 -9.54 -2.19 -11.49
C PHE A 419 -10.97 -2.57 -11.87
N SER A 420 -11.71 -3.22 -10.97
CA SER A 420 -13.09 -3.68 -11.21
C SER A 420 -13.24 -4.47 -12.52
N ASP A 421 -12.25 -5.31 -12.82
CA ASP A 421 -12.13 -6.06 -14.07
C ASP A 421 -12.27 -5.22 -15.37
N SER A 422 -11.89 -3.93 -15.30
CA SER A 422 -11.92 -3.02 -16.44
C SER A 422 -10.83 -3.34 -17.45
N ILE A 423 -11.22 -3.77 -18.66
CA ILE A 423 -10.30 -3.98 -19.79
C ILE A 423 -9.50 -2.71 -20.08
N ASP A 424 -10.16 -1.55 -20.05
CA ASP A 424 -9.50 -0.27 -20.31
C ASP A 424 -8.51 0.08 -19.20
N GLY A 425 -8.84 -0.22 -17.94
CA GLY A 425 -7.94 -0.05 -16.80
C GLY A 425 -6.67 -0.90 -16.96
N TYR A 426 -6.83 -2.20 -17.23
CA TYR A 426 -5.69 -3.08 -17.49
C TYR A 426 -4.88 -2.62 -18.72
N GLY A 427 -5.53 -2.08 -19.74
CA GLY A 427 -4.88 -1.50 -20.92
C GLY A 427 -4.03 -0.27 -20.58
N GLN A 428 -4.57 0.66 -19.77
CA GLN A 428 -3.87 1.84 -19.27
C GLN A 428 -2.65 1.45 -18.42
N PHE A 429 -2.77 0.44 -17.57
CA PHE A 429 -1.66 0.00 -16.71
C PHE A 429 -0.59 -0.78 -17.49
N SER A 430 -0.99 -1.72 -18.34
CA SER A 430 -0.03 -2.57 -19.08
C SER A 430 0.67 -1.82 -20.21
N GLY A 431 0.06 -0.77 -20.78
CA GLY A 431 0.64 0.07 -21.83
C GLY A 431 2.06 0.59 -21.52
N PRO A 432 2.25 1.40 -20.46
CA PRO A 432 3.57 1.91 -20.08
C PRO A 432 4.55 0.79 -19.71
N ALA A 433 4.10 -0.31 -19.10
CA ALA A 433 4.95 -1.46 -18.82
C ALA A 433 5.51 -2.08 -20.11
N ILE A 434 4.65 -2.31 -21.10
CA ILE A 434 5.04 -2.85 -22.42
C ILE A 434 5.98 -1.89 -23.15
N LEU A 435 5.70 -0.58 -23.14
CA LEU A 435 6.55 0.43 -23.76
C LEU A 435 7.94 0.49 -23.11
N ALA A 436 8.01 0.26 -21.80
CA ALA A 436 9.25 0.16 -21.04
C ALA A 436 9.96 -1.20 -21.16
N GLY A 437 9.43 -2.11 -21.99
CA GLY A 437 10.04 -3.41 -22.26
C GLY A 437 9.84 -4.46 -21.15
N LYS A 438 8.98 -4.19 -20.17
CA LYS A 438 8.77 -5.06 -19.00
C LYS A 438 8.22 -6.41 -19.44
N ARG A 439 8.93 -7.48 -19.06
CA ARG A 439 8.58 -8.86 -19.39
C ARG A 439 7.34 -9.35 -18.66
N ILE A 440 7.15 -8.90 -17.42
CA ILE A 440 6.05 -9.33 -16.54
C ILE A 440 5.24 -8.11 -16.13
N VAL A 441 3.91 -8.24 -16.29
CA VAL A 441 2.92 -7.40 -15.61
C VAL A 441 2.16 -8.37 -14.70
N SER A 442 2.27 -8.18 -13.39
CA SER A 442 1.60 -9.03 -12.40
C SER A 442 0.14 -8.56 -12.20
N ASN A 443 -0.71 -9.44 -11.69
CA ASN A 443 -2.08 -9.10 -11.32
C ASN A 443 -2.49 -9.90 -10.07
N GLU A 444 -2.89 -9.20 -9.01
CA GLU A 444 -3.58 -9.80 -7.87
C GLU A 444 -5.02 -10.15 -8.26
N ILE A 445 -5.26 -11.44 -8.46
CA ILE A 445 -6.54 -11.96 -8.96
C ILE A 445 -7.29 -12.67 -7.83
N GLY A 446 -8.60 -12.40 -7.74
CA GLY A 446 -9.52 -13.12 -6.88
C GLY A 446 -9.99 -12.34 -5.65
N ALA A 447 -9.42 -11.15 -5.40
CA ALA A 447 -10.02 -10.16 -4.52
C ALA A 447 -11.27 -9.59 -5.20
N VAL A 448 -12.45 -9.96 -4.72
CA VAL A 448 -13.73 -9.51 -5.28
C VAL A 448 -14.66 -9.04 -4.16
N SER A 449 -15.17 -7.81 -4.28
CA SER A 449 -16.23 -7.30 -3.39
C SER A 449 -17.63 -7.75 -3.83
N LEU A 450 -17.77 -8.16 -5.10
CA LEU A 450 -19.00 -8.61 -5.73
C LEU A 450 -18.66 -9.70 -6.77
N MET A 451 -19.45 -10.78 -6.85
CA MET A 451 -19.27 -11.84 -7.83
C MET A 451 -20.28 -11.68 -8.99
N ASP A 452 -19.81 -11.36 -10.21
CA ASP A 452 -20.68 -11.35 -11.40
C ASP A 452 -20.87 -12.77 -11.95
N ILE A 453 -22.04 -13.35 -11.70
CA ILE A 453 -22.41 -14.68 -12.21
C ILE A 453 -23.04 -14.63 -13.61
N SER A 454 -23.26 -13.44 -14.18
CA SER A 454 -23.99 -13.25 -15.44
C SER A 454 -23.46 -14.06 -16.62
N PRO A 455 -22.13 -14.21 -16.81
CA PRO A 455 -21.59 -15.03 -17.89
C PRO A 455 -21.94 -16.53 -17.77
N TYR A 456 -22.28 -16.98 -16.56
CA TYR A 456 -22.61 -18.37 -16.27
C TYR A 456 -24.10 -18.66 -16.25
N LEU A 457 -24.94 -17.62 -16.33
CA LEU A 457 -26.39 -17.77 -16.35
C LEU A 457 -26.84 -18.46 -17.65
N GLN A 458 -27.71 -19.44 -17.50
CA GLN A 458 -28.39 -20.13 -18.58
C GLN A 458 -29.87 -19.77 -18.60
N THR A 459 -30.50 -19.88 -19.77
CA THR A 459 -31.94 -19.73 -19.89
C THR A 459 -32.65 -20.82 -19.09
N GLY A 460 -33.47 -20.42 -18.11
CA GLY A 460 -34.26 -21.34 -17.28
C GLY A 460 -33.78 -21.35 -15.82
N LEU A 461 -33.67 -22.55 -15.25
CA LEU A 461 -33.26 -22.74 -13.86
C LEU A 461 -31.73 -22.64 -13.77
N ASN A 462 -31.26 -21.73 -12.91
CA ASN A 462 -29.86 -21.62 -12.54
C ASN A 462 -29.70 -22.09 -11.09
N GLU A 463 -28.79 -23.03 -10.85
CA GLU A 463 -28.42 -23.46 -9.50
C GLU A 463 -27.11 -22.78 -9.12
N ILE A 464 -27.13 -22.00 -8.04
CA ILE A 464 -25.94 -21.34 -7.51
C ILE A 464 -25.59 -22.04 -6.21
N VAL A 465 -24.44 -22.72 -6.21
CA VAL A 465 -23.88 -23.34 -5.00
C VAL A 465 -22.84 -22.38 -4.43
N ILE A 466 -23.15 -21.80 -3.27
CA ILE A 466 -22.22 -20.92 -2.55
C ILE A 466 -21.53 -21.76 -1.49
N VAL A 467 -20.24 -22.02 -1.70
CA VAL A 467 -19.37 -22.67 -0.71
C VAL A 467 -18.67 -21.57 0.07
N VAL A 468 -19.11 -21.34 1.30
CA VAL A 468 -18.57 -20.32 2.18
C VAL A 468 -17.70 -20.99 3.24
N PRO A 469 -16.43 -20.57 3.42
CA PRO A 469 -15.63 -21.04 4.53
C PRO A 469 -16.32 -20.62 5.82
N THR A 470 -16.40 -21.55 6.77
CA THR A 470 -16.87 -21.21 8.12
C THR A 470 -15.90 -20.22 8.75
N ILE A 471 -16.41 -19.23 9.49
CA ILE A 471 -15.53 -18.38 10.32
C ILE A 471 -14.67 -19.24 11.22
N MET A 472 -13.43 -18.78 11.42
CA MET A 472 -12.40 -19.48 12.19
C MET A 472 -12.93 -19.93 13.57
N TRP A 473 -13.78 -19.12 14.22
CA TRP A 473 -14.42 -19.47 15.49
C TRP A 473 -15.25 -20.76 15.45
N ASN A 474 -16.09 -20.93 14.43
CA ASN A 474 -16.96 -22.11 14.30
C ASN A 474 -16.15 -23.38 14.03
N TYR A 475 -15.09 -23.27 13.23
CA TYR A 475 -14.14 -24.37 13.04
C TYR A 475 -13.40 -24.68 14.35
N ILE A 476 -12.85 -23.67 15.03
CA ILE A 476 -12.18 -23.79 16.33
C ILE A 476 -13.09 -24.45 17.37
N ARG A 477 -14.38 -24.06 17.43
CA ARG A 477 -15.39 -24.67 18.30
C ARG A 477 -15.58 -26.15 18.00
N SER A 478 -15.56 -26.55 16.73
CA SER A 478 -15.72 -27.96 16.32
C SER A 478 -14.55 -28.86 16.74
N ILE A 479 -13.37 -28.29 16.96
CA ILE A 479 -12.17 -29.00 17.40
C ILE A 479 -11.73 -28.60 18.81
N PHE A 480 -12.58 -27.88 19.55
CA PHE A 480 -12.19 -27.17 20.77
C PHE A 480 -11.66 -28.10 21.86
N ASP A 481 -12.24 -29.28 21.96
CA ASP A 481 -11.85 -30.37 22.87
C ASP A 481 -10.49 -31.00 22.52
N ARG A 482 -9.98 -30.74 21.31
CA ARG A 482 -8.70 -31.23 20.79
C ARG A 482 -7.60 -30.18 20.79
N ILE A 483 -7.93 -28.91 21.03
CA ILE A 483 -6.95 -27.82 21.06
C ILE A 483 -6.14 -27.89 22.35
N MET A 484 -4.82 -27.75 22.24
CA MET A 484 -3.91 -27.65 23.37
C MET A 484 -3.07 -26.39 23.24
N MET A 485 -3.06 -25.58 24.30
CA MET A 485 -2.28 -24.35 24.44
C MET A 485 -1.18 -24.61 25.46
N ALA A 486 0.07 -24.73 25.01
CA ALA A 486 1.23 -25.03 25.86
C ALA A 486 1.08 -26.28 26.75
N GLY A 487 0.42 -27.32 26.24
CA GLY A 487 0.19 -28.59 26.96
C GLY A 487 -1.02 -28.59 27.89
N TYR A 488 -1.81 -27.50 27.91
CA TYR A 488 -3.05 -27.37 28.68
C TYR A 488 -4.25 -27.15 27.75
N PRO A 489 -5.47 -27.53 28.16
CA PRO A 489 -6.69 -27.17 27.43
C PRO A 489 -6.86 -25.64 27.38
N PRO A 490 -7.63 -25.09 26.42
CA PRO A 490 -7.84 -23.66 26.30
C PRO A 490 -8.36 -23.04 27.60
N LEU A 491 -7.93 -21.81 27.91
CA LEU A 491 -8.19 -21.15 29.20
C LEU A 491 -9.69 -21.10 29.56
N ILE A 492 -10.57 -20.95 28.57
CA ILE A 492 -12.02 -20.92 28.76
C ILE A 492 -12.58 -22.24 29.33
N SER A 493 -11.93 -23.37 29.06
CA SER A 493 -12.27 -24.68 29.65
C SER A 493 -11.97 -24.73 31.15
N ILE A 494 -11.09 -23.85 31.64
CA ILE A 494 -10.67 -23.75 33.04
C ILE A 494 -11.49 -22.70 33.77
N THR A 495 -11.76 -21.56 33.11
CA THR A 495 -12.45 -20.41 33.71
C THR A 495 -13.97 -20.48 33.60
N ASN A 496 -14.52 -21.21 32.62
CA ASN A 496 -15.96 -21.40 32.44
C ASN A 496 -16.30 -22.80 31.86
N PRO A 497 -16.08 -23.88 32.63
CA PRO A 497 -16.26 -25.25 32.17
C PRO A 497 -17.71 -25.50 31.73
N GLY A 498 -17.91 -25.80 30.44
CA GLY A 498 -19.20 -26.16 29.86
C GLY A 498 -19.94 -25.02 29.13
N HIS A 499 -19.34 -23.84 28.98
CA HIS A 499 -19.91 -22.75 28.19
C HIS A 499 -18.90 -22.20 27.19
N LEU A 500 -18.94 -22.73 25.97
CA LEU A 500 -18.30 -22.11 24.82
C LEU A 500 -19.29 -21.12 24.17
N PRO A 501 -18.85 -19.92 23.75
CA PRO A 501 -19.69 -19.00 22.97
C PRO A 501 -20.32 -19.70 21.76
N GLU A 502 -21.61 -19.50 21.53
CA GLU A 502 -22.31 -20.17 20.44
C GLU A 502 -21.63 -19.97 19.07
N PRO A 503 -21.85 -20.89 18.11
CA PRO A 503 -21.44 -20.65 16.74
C PRO A 503 -21.97 -19.30 16.30
N VAL A 504 -21.11 -18.52 15.68
CA VAL A 504 -21.52 -17.26 15.06
C VAL A 504 -22.06 -17.63 13.69
N ASP A 505 -23.10 -16.95 13.23
CA ASP A 505 -23.65 -17.23 11.90
C ASP A 505 -22.56 -17.02 10.83
N THR A 506 -22.47 -17.91 9.84
CA THR A 506 -21.47 -17.84 8.77
C THR A 506 -22.12 -18.12 7.44
N GLY A 507 -21.56 -17.46 6.42
CA GLY A 507 -22.08 -17.54 5.06
C GLY A 507 -23.00 -16.37 4.75
N LEU A 508 -24.09 -16.65 4.04
CA LEU A 508 -25.06 -15.64 3.64
C LEU A 508 -26.02 -15.32 4.79
N ASN A 509 -25.55 -14.53 5.75
CA ASN A 509 -26.35 -14.13 6.93
C ASN A 509 -27.37 -13.01 6.63
N GLY A 510 -27.49 -12.60 5.36
CA GLY A 510 -28.43 -11.58 4.91
C GLY A 510 -29.20 -12.03 3.68
N THR A 511 -30.24 -11.29 3.33
CA THR A 511 -31.02 -11.53 2.11
C THR A 511 -30.11 -11.35 0.89
N VAL A 512 -29.95 -12.41 0.10
CA VAL A 512 -29.27 -12.32 -1.20
C VAL A 512 -30.19 -11.61 -2.17
N HIS A 513 -29.78 -10.42 -2.61
CA HIS A 513 -30.47 -9.69 -3.67
C HIS A 513 -29.84 -10.03 -5.01
N VAL A 514 -30.57 -10.78 -5.84
CA VAL A 514 -30.25 -10.85 -7.27
C VAL A 514 -30.73 -9.53 -7.87
N VAL A 515 -29.81 -8.65 -8.25
CA VAL A 515 -30.14 -7.40 -8.93
C VAL A 515 -30.14 -7.67 -10.43
N PRO A 516 -31.30 -7.76 -11.10
CA PRO A 516 -31.33 -7.87 -12.55
C PRO A 516 -30.81 -6.57 -13.15
N TYR A 517 -29.70 -6.62 -13.89
CA TYR A 517 -29.29 -5.49 -14.73
C TYR A 517 -29.76 -5.73 -16.17
N VAL A 518 -30.35 -4.71 -16.78
CA VAL A 518 -30.76 -4.76 -18.19
C VAL A 518 -29.64 -4.13 -19.00
N LYS A 519 -28.94 -4.93 -19.80
CA LYS A 519 -27.97 -4.44 -20.78
C LYS A 519 -28.75 -3.74 -21.91
N TRP A 520 -28.78 -2.41 -21.89
CA TRP A 520 -29.31 -1.64 -23.02
C TRP A 520 -28.30 -1.71 -24.16
N GLN A 521 -28.59 -2.52 -25.18
CA GLN A 521 -27.93 -2.34 -26.48
C GLN A 521 -28.58 -1.13 -27.15
N ALA A 522 -27.89 0.00 -27.12
CA ALA A 522 -28.16 1.07 -28.08
C ALA A 522 -27.69 0.57 -29.45
N THR A 523 -28.64 0.17 -30.30
CA THR A 523 -28.39 0.14 -31.75
C THR A 523 -28.13 1.56 -32.21
N LEU A 524 -26.86 1.85 -32.54
CA LEU A 524 -26.44 3.04 -33.27
C LEU A 524 -27.04 3.07 -34.68
#